data_AF-A0A349P0I1-F1
#
_entry.id   AF-A0A349P0I1-F1
#
_cell.length_a   1.000
_cell.length_b   1.000
_cell.length_c   1.000
_cell.angle_alpha   90.00
_cell.angle_beta   90.00
_cell.angle_gamma   90.00
#
_symmetry.space_group_name_H-M   'P 1'
#
loop_
_entity.id
_entity.type
_entity.pdbx_description
1 polymer ?
#
loop_
_entity_poly.entity_id
_entity_poly.type
_entity_poly.pdbx_seq_one_letter_code
_entity_poly.pdbx_strand_id
1 'polypeptide(L)' 'MELSEKAKTDLKKVLIKEVGEEKANAFSEDELNKLGLLFLNILAEGLKMKVANPELSTQVRR' A
#
# COMPACT_ATOMS: atom_id res chain seq x y z
N MET A 1 -1.42 10.04 -12.15
CA MET A 1 -2.20 8.85 -11.77
C MET A 1 -2.74 9.12 -10.38
N GLU A 2 -3.99 8.80 -10.13
CA GLU A 2 -4.65 9.11 -8.87
C GLU A 2 -5.42 7.88 -8.39
N LEU A 3 -5.37 7.65 -7.08
CA LEU A 3 -6.17 6.62 -6.44
C LEU A 3 -7.65 7.00 -6.49
N SER A 4 -8.52 6.00 -6.55
CA SER A 4 -9.94 6.24 -6.35
C SER A 4 -10.23 6.70 -4.92
N GLU A 5 -11.32 7.45 -4.74
CA GLU A 5 -11.77 7.91 -3.42
C GLU A 5 -11.99 6.76 -2.43
N LYS A 6 -12.50 5.62 -2.92
CA LYS A 6 -12.62 4.41 -2.12
C LYS A 6 -11.26 3.91 -1.64
N ALA A 7 -10.25 3.89 -2.52
CA ALA A 7 -8.91 3.46 -2.15
C ALA A 7 -8.24 4.41 -1.15
N LYS A 8 -8.40 5.73 -1.31
CA LYS A 8 -7.94 6.74 -0.33
C LYS A 8 -8.61 6.51 1.04
N THR A 9 -9.92 6.26 1.05
CA THR A 9 -10.69 5.97 2.28
C THR A 9 -10.22 4.70 2.97
N ASP A 10 -10.04 3.62 2.22
CA ASP A 10 -9.60 2.34 2.77
C ASP A 10 -8.15 2.44 3.30
N LEU A 11 -7.27 3.14 2.57
CA LEU A 11 -5.91 3.45 3.04
C LEU A 11 -5.94 4.24 4.35
N LYS A 12 -6.81 5.25 4.46
CA LYS A 12 -6.94 6.04 5.69
C LYS A 12 -7.42 5.20 6.87
N LYS A 13 -8.35 4.25 6.67
CA LYS A 13 -8.78 3.31 7.73
C LYS A 13 -7.64 2.42 8.21
N VAL A 14 -6.80 1.93 7.30
CA VAL A 14 -5.61 1.15 7.66
C VAL A 14 -4.64 2.02 8.48
N LEU A 15 -4.36 3.25 8.04
CA LEU A 15 -3.51 4.17 8.80
C LEU A 15 -4.05 4.45 10.21
N ILE A 16 -5.36 4.69 10.36
CA ILE A 16 -5.99 4.88 11.68
C ILE A 16 -5.71 3.68 12.59
N LYS A 17 -5.81 2.46 12.06
CA LYS A 17 -5.57 1.23 12.82
C LYS A 17 -4.11 1.06 13.24
N GLU A 18 -3.16 1.38 12.36
CA GLU A 18 -1.73 1.10 12.57
C GLU A 18 -1.01 2.21 13.35
N VAL A 19 -1.34 3.48 13.09
CA VAL A 19 -0.63 4.63 13.66
C VAL A 19 -1.52 5.52 14.55
N GLY A 20 -2.81 5.21 14.66
CA GLY A 20 -3.78 5.99 15.42
C GLY A 20 -4.44 7.10 14.61
N GLU A 21 -5.63 7.51 15.04
CA GLU A 21 -6.50 8.44 14.31
C GLU A 21 -5.89 9.84 14.13
N GLU A 22 -5.28 10.40 15.18
CA GLU A 22 -4.65 11.73 15.13
C GLU A 22 -3.56 11.81 14.05
N LYS A 23 -2.67 10.81 14.02
CA LYS A 23 -1.59 10.73 13.03
C LYS A 23 -2.12 10.44 11.63
N ALA A 24 -3.13 9.58 11.50
CA ALA A 24 -3.74 9.28 10.22
C ALA A 24 -4.50 10.47 9.62
N ASN A 25 -5.06 11.34 10.45
CA ASN A 25 -5.74 12.56 10.02
C ASN A 25 -4.78 13.71 9.68
N ALA A 26 -3.51 13.63 10.08
CA ALA A 26 -2.49 14.62 9.70
C ALA A 26 -2.09 14.55 8.23
N PHE A 27 -2.36 13.44 7.53
CA PHE A 27 -2.10 13.32 6.10
C PHE A 27 -3.15 14.06 5.28
N SER A 28 -2.68 14.94 4.40
CA SER A 28 -3.50 15.53 3.34
C SER A 28 -3.92 14.50 2.31
N GLU A 29 -4.91 14.85 1.49
CA GLU A 29 -5.40 13.98 0.42
C GLU A 29 -4.32 13.68 -0.64
N ASP A 30 -3.52 14.68 -0.99
CA ASP A 30 -2.37 14.53 -1.89
C ASP A 30 -1.30 13.60 -1.32
N GLU A 31 -1.03 13.68 -0.02
CA GLU A 31 -0.09 12.79 0.67
C GLU A 31 -0.63 11.36 0.74
N LEU A 32 -1.92 11.17 1.02
CA LEU A 32 -2.57 9.86 0.97
C LEU A 32 -2.49 9.25 -0.44
N ASN A 33 -2.70 10.06 -1.47
CA ASN A 33 -2.54 9.61 -2.86
C ASN A 33 -1.10 9.17 -3.14
N LYS A 34 -0.10 9.98 -2.77
CA LYS A 34 1.33 9.64 -2.93
C LYS A 34 1.70 8.37 -2.17
N LEU A 35 1.24 8.21 -0.93
CA LEU A 35 1.49 7.03 -0.10
C LEU A 35 0.92 5.77 -0.73
N GLY A 36 -0.35 5.81 -1.16
CA GLY A 36 -0.97 4.63 -1.77
C GLY A 36 -0.34 4.27 -3.10
N LEU A 37 0.06 5.24 -3.93
CA LEU A 37 0.83 4.97 -5.16
C LEU A 37 2.20 4.35 -4.87
N LEU A 38 2.89 4.81 -3.82
CA LEU A 38 4.15 4.21 -3.39
C LEU A 38 3.96 2.74 -2.99
N PHE A 39 2.92 2.43 -2.20
CA PHE A 39 2.62 1.05 -1.82
C PHE A 39 2.27 0.17 -3.03
N LEU A 40 1.50 0.67 -3.98
CA LEU A 40 1.21 -0.05 -5.22
C LEU A 40 2.49 -0.33 -6.02
N ASN A 41 3.41 0.62 -6.10
CA ASN A 41 4.70 0.42 -6.76
C ASN A 41 5.54 -0.64 -6.04
N ILE A 42 5.64 -0.58 -4.72
CA ILE A 42 6.36 -1.59 -3.92
C ILE A 42 5.75 -2.98 -4.13
N LEU A 43 4.42 -3.10 -4.13
CA LEU A 43 3.73 -4.36 -4.40
C LEU A 43 3.99 -4.87 -5.82
N ALA A 44 3.95 -3.97 -6.82
CA ALA A 44 4.23 -4.32 -8.20
C ALA A 44 5.67 -4.83 -8.38
N GLU A 45 6.66 -4.17 -7.78
CA GLU A 45 8.05 -4.63 -7.80
C GLU A 45 8.20 -5.98 -7.08
N GLY A 46 7.57 -6.16 -5.92
CA GLY A 46 7.55 -7.44 -5.22
C GLY A 46 6.93 -8.58 -6.04
N LEU A 47 5.88 -8.30 -6.82
CA LEU A 47 5.26 -9.26 -7.73
C LEU A 47 6.19 -9.59 -8.91
N LYS A 48 6.85 -8.59 -9.52
CA LYS A 48 7.83 -8.81 -10.59
C LYS A 48 8.96 -9.73 -10.11
N MET A 49 9.48 -9.52 -8.90
CA MET A 49 10.51 -10.38 -8.32
C MET A 49 10.05 -11.83 -8.14
N LYS A 50 8.81 -12.05 -7.69
CA LYS A 50 8.22 -13.41 -7.54
C LYS A 50 8.01 -14.10 -8.88
N VAL A 51 7.65 -13.36 -9.93
CA VAL A 51 7.44 -13.91 -11.28
C VAL A 51 8.79 -14.19 -11.96
N ALA A 52 9.79 -13.33 -11.75
CA ALA A 52 11.13 -13.50 -12.32
C ALA A 52 11.94 -14.62 -11.62
N ASN A 53 11.58 -15.00 -10.39
CA ASN A 53 12.26 -16.07 -9.65
C ASN A 53 11.24 -17.05 -9.01
N PRO A 54 10.83 -18.11 -9.73
CA PRO A 54 9.78 -19.03 -9.32
C PRO A 54 10.03 -19.73 -7.97
N GLU A 55 11.29 -19.89 -7.57
CA GLU A 55 11.69 -20.55 -6.31
C GLU A 55 11.36 -19.72 -5.06
N LEU A 56 11.17 -18.40 -5.19
CA LEU A 56 10.73 -17.52 -4.09
C LEU A 56 9.20 -17.52 -3.92
N SER A 57 8.45 -18.04 -4.89
CA SER A 57 6.98 -18.11 -4.81
C SER A 57 6.46 -19.22 -3.88
N THR A 58 7.29 -20.23 -3.60
CA THR A 58 6.94 -21.42 -2.79
C THR A 58 7.26 -21.29 -1.30
N GLN A 59 8.10 -20.33 -0.89
CA GLN A 59 8.50 -20.19 0.53
C GLN A 59 7.49 -19.45 1.43
N VAL A 60 6.49 -18.76 0.87
CA VAL A 60 5.47 -18.03 1.67
C VAL A 60 4.29 -18.92 2.09
N ARG A 61 4.33 -20.23 1.79
CA ARG A 61 3.27 -21.21 2.14
C ARG A 61 3.70 -22.24 3.19
N ARG A 62 4.60 -21.90 4.11
CA ARG A 62 4.91 -22.76 5.27
C ARG A 62 4.46 -22.13 6.56
#